data_AF-A0A1G3H748-F1
#
_entry.id   AF-A0A1G3H748-F1
#
_cell.length_a   1.000
_cell.length_b   1.000
_cell.length_c   1.000
_cell.angle_alpha   90.00
_cell.angle_beta   90.00
_cell.angle_gamma   90.00
#
_symmetry.space_group_name_H-M   'P 1'
#
loop_
_entity.id
_entity.type
_entity.pdbx_description
1 polymer ?
#
loop_
_entity_poly.entity_id
_entity_poly.type
_entity_poly.pdbx_seq_one_letter_code
_entity_poly.pdbx_strand_id
1 'polypeptide(L)'
;MNKITINAAQQRYVIDCGEGYTCLGFANARDHANQIASKLGHADLSFTNEDYATLAGYEKYSRAVQAWSQSPLTRTTYVDPGTDAKAARVLESCRTRERKVRLILGDTSTGEPWLEEHDVVGRIGRSTGSLKVPLLIEPGEHGGSAILCACLLAIVDWESGDFLYRHAAYREADLSIKPSGDADRSWSVLRREEVVASFRDIGKAGAYLAFMRGATIEPRVFQ
;
A
#
# COMPACT_ATOMS: atom_id res chain seq x y z
N MET A 1 -11.14 -17.02 22.57
CA MET A 1 -11.60 -16.14 21.47
C MET A 1 -11.39 -14.71 21.94
N ASN A 2 -10.85 -13.87 21.08
CA ASN A 2 -10.70 -12.43 21.36
C ASN A 2 -12.07 -11.80 21.56
N LYS A 3 -12.19 -10.78 22.41
CA LYS A 3 -13.43 -10.02 22.57
C LYS A 3 -13.53 -9.01 21.42
N ILE A 4 -14.65 -9.04 20.70
CA ILE A 4 -14.89 -8.13 19.56
C ILE A 4 -16.03 -7.17 19.91
N THR A 5 -15.80 -5.89 19.65
CA THR A 5 -16.79 -4.83 19.83
C THR A 5 -16.90 -3.98 18.57
N ILE A 6 -18.03 -3.28 18.42
CA ILE A 6 -18.33 -2.46 17.26
C ILE A 6 -18.14 -0.99 17.64
N ASN A 7 -17.31 -0.27 16.88
CA ASN A 7 -17.21 1.18 16.95
C ASN A 7 -17.85 1.79 15.69
N ALA A 8 -19.14 2.06 15.78
CA ALA A 8 -19.92 2.61 14.66
C ALA A 8 -19.46 4.02 14.26
N ALA A 9 -19.04 4.86 15.22
CA ALA A 9 -18.58 6.21 14.93
C ALA A 9 -17.35 6.24 14.01
N GLN A 10 -16.48 5.23 14.14
CA GLN A 10 -15.25 5.11 13.34
C GLN A 10 -15.33 3.99 12.30
N GLN A 11 -16.52 3.42 12.09
CA GLN A 11 -16.81 2.39 11.10
C GLN A 11 -15.86 1.16 11.16
N ARG A 12 -15.56 0.69 12.37
CA ARG A 12 -14.60 -0.40 12.60
C ARG A 12 -14.99 -1.37 13.71
N TYR A 13 -14.57 -2.62 13.55
CA TYR A 13 -14.48 -3.61 14.62
C TYR A 13 -13.25 -3.32 15.48
N VAL A 14 -13.39 -3.40 16.79
CA VAL A 14 -12.31 -3.30 17.76
C VAL A 14 -12.13 -4.66 18.41
N ILE A 15 -10.95 -5.23 18.23
CA ILE A 15 -10.61 -6.60 18.61
C ILE A 15 -9.60 -6.54 19.75
N ASP A 16 -10.01 -7.03 20.91
CA ASP A 16 -9.17 -7.12 22.11
C ASP A 16 -8.25 -8.35 22.02
N CYS A 17 -6.95 -8.09 21.94
CA CYS A 17 -5.90 -9.11 21.86
C CYS A 17 -5.24 -9.40 23.22
N GLY A 18 -5.80 -8.92 24.32
CA GLY A 18 -5.28 -9.09 25.69
C GLY A 18 -4.29 -8.00 26.10
N GLU A 19 -3.21 -7.82 25.35
CA GLU A 19 -2.18 -6.79 25.61
C GLU A 19 -2.38 -5.50 24.80
N GLY A 20 -3.43 -5.45 23.97
CA GLY A 20 -3.73 -4.32 23.12
C GLY A 20 -4.93 -4.57 22.23
N TYR A 21 -5.21 -3.62 21.35
CA TYR A 21 -6.34 -3.67 20.43
C TYR A 21 -5.87 -3.60 18.99
N THR A 22 -6.53 -4.36 18.13
CA THR A 22 -6.45 -4.18 16.68
C THR A 22 -7.82 -3.76 16.13
N CYS A 23 -7.80 -3.08 14.98
CA CYS A 23 -9.00 -2.52 14.36
C CYS A 23 -9.15 -3.01 12.92
N LEU A 24 -10.37 -3.34 12.52
CA LEU A 24 -10.71 -3.70 11.15
C LEU A 24 -11.92 -2.89 10.67
N GLY A 25 -11.78 -2.17 9.57
CA GLY A 25 -12.89 -1.41 8.98
C GLY A 25 -14.01 -2.32 8.47
N PHE A 26 -15.26 -1.86 8.59
CA PHE A 26 -16.42 -2.62 8.10
C PHE A 26 -16.34 -2.89 6.59
N ALA A 27 -15.94 -1.88 5.81
CA ALA A 27 -15.75 -2.01 4.36
C ALA A 27 -14.64 -3.02 4.04
N ASN A 28 -13.50 -2.96 4.73
CA ASN A 28 -12.41 -3.92 4.53
C ASN A 28 -12.90 -5.36 4.78
N ALA A 29 -13.57 -5.61 5.91
CA ALA A 29 -14.09 -6.94 6.21
C ALA A 29 -15.02 -7.47 5.12
N ARG A 30 -15.95 -6.63 4.65
CA ARG A 30 -16.87 -6.95 3.55
C ARG A 30 -16.11 -7.26 2.25
N ASP A 31 -15.22 -6.37 1.85
CA ASP A 31 -14.57 -6.44 0.54
C ASP A 31 -13.60 -7.62 0.46
N HIS A 32 -12.85 -7.89 1.54
CA HIS A 32 -11.99 -9.07 1.62
C HIS A 32 -12.80 -10.37 1.61
N ALA A 33 -13.90 -10.44 2.39
CA ALA A 33 -14.76 -11.63 2.40
C ALA A 33 -15.39 -11.89 1.03
N ASN A 34 -15.89 -10.85 0.36
CA ASN A 34 -16.46 -10.96 -0.97
C ASN A 34 -15.43 -11.40 -2.02
N GLN A 35 -14.22 -10.84 -1.99
CA GLN A 35 -13.14 -11.27 -2.87
C GLN A 35 -12.79 -12.75 -2.64
N ILE A 36 -12.66 -13.18 -1.38
CA ILE A 36 -12.36 -14.57 -1.03
C ILE A 36 -13.49 -15.50 -1.50
N ALA A 37 -14.74 -15.17 -1.19
CA ALA A 37 -15.93 -15.91 -1.61
C ALA A 37 -15.95 -16.12 -3.13
N SER A 38 -15.70 -15.05 -3.90
CA SER A 38 -15.63 -15.09 -5.36
C SER A 38 -14.48 -15.98 -5.85
N LYS A 39 -13.28 -15.85 -5.27
CA LYS A 39 -12.10 -16.63 -5.68
C LYS A 39 -12.20 -18.11 -5.35
N LEU A 40 -12.88 -18.46 -4.25
CA LEU A 40 -13.09 -19.85 -3.85
C LEU A 40 -14.35 -20.46 -4.48
N GLY A 41 -15.27 -19.66 -5.01
CA GLY A 41 -16.58 -20.14 -5.49
C GLY A 41 -17.57 -20.47 -4.37
N HIS A 42 -17.42 -19.83 -3.20
CA HIS A 42 -18.23 -20.05 -2.01
C HIS A 42 -19.12 -18.84 -1.71
N ALA A 43 -20.31 -18.80 -2.33
CA ALA A 43 -21.23 -17.66 -2.19
C ALA A 43 -21.74 -17.46 -0.76
N ASP A 44 -21.72 -18.49 0.09
CA ASP A 44 -22.12 -18.40 1.50
C ASP A 44 -21.17 -17.53 2.34
N LEU A 45 -19.93 -17.33 1.87
CA LEU A 45 -18.94 -16.46 2.49
C LEU A 45 -19.09 -14.98 2.10
N SER A 46 -19.92 -14.68 1.08
CA SER A 46 -20.19 -13.31 0.67
C SER A 46 -21.06 -12.57 1.69
N PHE A 47 -20.75 -11.30 1.91
CA PHE A 47 -21.54 -10.41 2.73
C PHE A 47 -22.89 -10.12 2.06
N THR A 48 -23.94 -10.14 2.88
CA THR A 48 -25.23 -9.53 2.59
C THR A 48 -25.32 -8.16 3.28
N ASN A 49 -26.42 -7.45 3.08
CA ASN A 49 -26.62 -6.14 3.70
C ASN A 49 -26.74 -6.26 5.24
N GLU A 50 -27.26 -7.38 5.74
CA GLU A 50 -27.46 -7.65 7.16
C GLU A 50 -26.14 -7.92 7.92
N ASP A 51 -25.07 -8.29 7.19
CA ASP A 51 -23.76 -8.51 7.78
C ASP A 51 -22.99 -7.20 8.03
N TYR A 52 -23.32 -6.12 7.33
CA TYR A 52 -22.51 -4.91 7.37
C TYR A 52 -22.58 -4.24 8.74
N ALA A 53 -21.41 -3.91 9.31
CA ALA A 53 -21.28 -3.30 10.63
C ALA A 53 -21.88 -4.12 11.78
N THR A 54 -21.93 -5.46 11.65
CA THR A 54 -22.43 -6.36 12.69
C THR A 54 -21.38 -7.38 13.14
N LEU A 55 -21.56 -7.97 14.32
CA LEU A 55 -20.67 -9.06 14.79
C LEU A 55 -20.76 -10.27 13.86
N ALA A 56 -21.94 -10.56 13.29
CA ALA A 56 -22.12 -11.60 12.29
C ALA A 56 -21.28 -11.34 11.02
N GLY A 57 -21.16 -10.08 10.58
CA GLY A 57 -20.24 -9.71 9.51
C GLY A 57 -18.78 -9.96 9.84
N TYR A 58 -18.34 -9.62 11.06
CA TYR A 58 -16.98 -9.95 11.50
C TYR A 58 -16.72 -11.46 11.51
N GLU A 59 -17.68 -12.25 12.00
CA GLU A 59 -17.60 -13.71 11.97
C GLU A 59 -17.55 -14.25 10.54
N LYS A 60 -18.33 -13.68 9.62
CA LYS A 60 -18.32 -14.05 8.21
C LYS A 60 -16.98 -13.74 7.55
N TYR A 61 -16.40 -12.57 7.80
CA TYR A 61 -15.03 -12.24 7.39
C TYR A 61 -14.02 -13.26 7.94
N SER A 62 -14.12 -13.60 9.23
CA SER A 62 -13.22 -14.56 9.88
C SER A 62 -13.32 -15.95 9.24
N ARG A 63 -14.54 -16.42 8.94
CA ARG A 63 -14.80 -17.67 8.21
C ARG A 63 -14.22 -17.62 6.80
N ALA A 64 -14.33 -16.50 6.10
CA ALA A 64 -13.74 -16.35 4.77
C ALA A 64 -12.20 -16.47 4.82
N VAL A 65 -11.54 -15.77 5.74
CA VAL A 65 -10.08 -15.86 5.92
C VAL A 65 -9.66 -17.29 6.29
N GLN A 66 -10.42 -17.96 7.15
CA GLN A 66 -10.16 -19.36 7.49
C GLN A 66 -10.29 -20.28 6.26
N ALA A 67 -11.37 -20.16 5.49
CA ALA A 67 -11.58 -20.93 4.27
C ALA A 67 -10.46 -20.69 3.25
N TRP A 68 -10.02 -19.45 3.07
CA TRP A 68 -8.85 -19.12 2.24
C TRP A 68 -7.59 -19.86 2.72
N SER A 69 -7.30 -19.79 4.03
CA SER A 69 -6.09 -20.38 4.61
C SER A 69 -6.02 -21.90 4.44
N GLN A 70 -7.17 -22.57 4.40
CA GLN A 70 -7.33 -24.02 4.23
C GLN A 70 -7.41 -24.44 2.75
N SER A 71 -7.57 -23.49 1.83
CA SER A 71 -7.65 -23.75 0.39
C SER A 71 -6.26 -23.86 -0.25
N PRO A 72 -6.14 -24.47 -1.45
CA PRO A 72 -4.91 -24.40 -2.24
C PRO A 72 -4.44 -22.97 -2.58
N LEU A 73 -5.37 -22.00 -2.63
CA LEU A 73 -5.06 -20.59 -2.93
C LEU A 73 -4.19 -19.93 -1.85
N THR A 74 -4.10 -20.49 -0.65
CA THR A 74 -3.15 -20.05 0.39
C THR A 74 -1.69 -20.01 -0.10
N ARG A 75 -1.35 -20.75 -1.17
CA ARG A 75 0.00 -20.75 -1.76
C ARG A 75 0.27 -19.54 -2.64
N THR A 76 -0.75 -18.77 -3.01
CA THR A 76 -0.65 -17.57 -3.86
C THR A 76 -0.39 -16.30 -3.03
N THR A 77 -0.05 -15.21 -3.69
CA THR A 77 0.01 -13.88 -3.07
C THR A 77 -1.41 -13.29 -3.04
N TYR A 78 -1.87 -12.89 -1.85
CA TYR A 78 -3.16 -12.24 -1.68
C TYR A 78 -2.98 -10.73 -1.82
N VAL A 79 -3.69 -10.10 -2.75
CA VAL A 79 -3.68 -8.64 -2.95
C VAL A 79 -5.01 -8.04 -2.49
N ASP A 80 -4.99 -6.77 -2.09
CA ASP A 80 -6.16 -6.08 -1.56
C ASP A 80 -7.31 -6.05 -2.60
N PRO A 81 -8.57 -6.15 -2.15
CA PRO A 81 -9.72 -5.84 -2.97
C PRO A 81 -9.56 -4.48 -3.66
N GLY A 82 -9.93 -4.42 -4.94
CA GLY A 82 -9.78 -3.21 -5.77
C GLY A 82 -8.39 -3.00 -6.38
N THR A 83 -7.40 -3.86 -6.09
CA THR A 83 -6.10 -3.82 -6.77
C THR A 83 -6.25 -4.06 -8.28
N ASP A 84 -5.63 -3.20 -9.10
CA ASP A 84 -5.55 -3.38 -10.55
C ASP A 84 -4.91 -4.73 -10.90
N ALA A 85 -5.57 -5.51 -11.77
CA ALA A 85 -5.11 -6.84 -12.15
C ALA A 85 -3.72 -6.85 -12.82
N LYS A 86 -3.35 -5.79 -13.54
CA LYS A 86 -2.00 -5.60 -14.10
C LYS A 86 -0.99 -5.31 -13.00
N ALA A 87 -1.32 -4.47 -12.01
CA ALA A 87 -0.46 -4.22 -10.86
C ALA A 87 -0.19 -5.53 -10.09
N ALA A 88 -1.22 -6.31 -9.80
CA ALA A 88 -1.10 -7.60 -9.12
C ALA A 88 -0.15 -8.58 -9.86
N ARG A 89 -0.28 -8.66 -11.20
CA ARG A 89 0.63 -9.48 -12.02
C ARG A 89 2.07 -8.99 -11.98
N VAL A 90 2.28 -7.66 -12.02
CA VAL A 90 3.62 -7.07 -11.97
C VAL A 90 4.26 -7.28 -10.60
N LEU A 91 3.52 -7.13 -9.50
CA LEU A 91 4.01 -7.42 -8.15
C LEU A 91 4.49 -8.88 -8.04
N GLU A 92 3.67 -9.84 -8.50
CA GLU A 92 4.03 -11.26 -8.45
C GLU A 92 5.24 -11.58 -9.36
N SER A 93 5.33 -10.94 -10.53
CA SER A 93 6.49 -11.02 -11.42
C SER A 93 7.77 -10.48 -10.76
N CYS A 94 7.68 -9.34 -10.06
CA CYS A 94 8.81 -8.76 -9.34
C CYS A 94 9.23 -9.63 -8.17
N ARG A 95 8.27 -10.21 -7.44
CA ARG A 95 8.50 -11.13 -6.32
C ARG A 95 9.26 -12.38 -6.77
N THR A 96 8.84 -12.99 -7.87
CA THR A 96 9.47 -14.22 -8.39
C THR A 96 10.84 -14.00 -9.01
N ARG A 97 11.13 -12.78 -9.48
CA ARG A 97 12.41 -12.39 -10.08
C ARG A 97 13.31 -11.61 -9.12
N GLU A 98 12.89 -11.43 -7.87
CA GLU A 98 13.59 -10.65 -6.84
C GLU A 98 14.02 -9.25 -7.28
N ARG A 99 13.22 -8.60 -8.14
CA ARG A 99 13.53 -7.26 -8.66
C ARG A 99 13.46 -6.23 -7.55
N LYS A 100 14.47 -5.36 -7.48
CA LYS A 100 14.37 -4.10 -6.72
C LYS A 100 13.50 -3.14 -7.53
N VAL A 101 12.51 -2.58 -6.86
CA VAL A 101 11.54 -1.66 -7.45
C VAL A 101 11.39 -0.42 -6.60
N ARG A 102 10.87 0.63 -7.23
CA ARG A 102 10.28 1.78 -6.58
C ARG A 102 8.77 1.73 -6.75
N LEU A 103 8.04 1.93 -5.66
CA LEU A 103 6.59 2.08 -5.66
C LEU A 103 6.24 3.57 -5.66
N ILE A 104 5.19 3.92 -6.40
CA ILE A 104 4.53 5.22 -6.27
C ILE A 104 3.11 4.93 -5.80
N LEU A 105 2.83 5.31 -4.56
CA LEU A 105 1.53 5.16 -3.93
C LEU A 105 0.76 6.48 -3.98
N GLY A 106 -0.57 6.37 -4.05
CA GLY A 106 -1.44 7.52 -4.05
C GLY A 106 -2.90 7.14 -4.20
N ASP A 107 -3.72 8.16 -4.44
CA ASP A 107 -5.13 7.97 -4.69
C ASP A 107 -5.33 7.53 -6.14
N THR A 108 -5.78 6.30 -6.36
CA THR A 108 -6.02 5.73 -7.70
C THR A 108 -7.24 6.34 -8.40
N SER A 109 -8.14 6.99 -7.67
CA SER A 109 -9.30 7.69 -8.24
C SER A 109 -8.92 9.03 -8.88
N THR A 110 -8.04 9.79 -8.22
CA THR A 110 -7.54 11.08 -8.72
C THR A 110 -6.22 10.94 -9.47
N GLY A 111 -5.48 9.86 -9.25
CA GLY A 111 -4.14 9.66 -9.78
C GLY A 111 -3.04 10.46 -9.10
N GLU A 112 -3.33 11.13 -7.98
CA GLU A 112 -2.37 11.97 -7.27
C GLU A 112 -1.48 11.16 -6.33
N PRO A 113 -0.13 11.28 -6.44
CA PRO A 113 0.78 10.61 -5.53
C PRO A 113 0.79 11.27 -4.15
N TRP A 114 1.00 10.46 -3.10
CA TRP A 114 1.09 10.93 -1.71
C TRP A 114 2.46 11.51 -1.33
N LEU A 115 3.44 11.44 -2.22
CA LEU A 115 4.82 11.91 -1.98
C LEU A 115 5.52 11.20 -0.82
N GLU A 116 5.27 9.89 -0.68
CA GLU A 116 5.90 9.08 0.36
C GLU A 116 7.41 8.88 0.10
N GLU A 117 8.20 9.06 1.15
CA GLU A 117 9.67 8.96 1.15
C GLU A 117 10.14 7.59 1.63
N HIS A 118 9.41 7.02 2.58
CA HIS A 118 9.78 5.80 3.29
C HIS A 118 8.99 4.62 2.76
N ASP A 119 9.51 3.40 2.91
CA ASP A 119 8.77 2.19 2.52
C ASP A 119 8.29 2.18 1.05
N VAL A 120 9.03 2.83 0.16
CA VAL A 120 8.73 2.92 -1.29
C VAL A 120 9.81 2.33 -2.19
N VAL A 121 10.96 1.92 -1.65
CA VAL A 121 12.04 1.27 -2.41
C VAL A 121 12.42 -0.06 -1.77
N GLY A 122 12.44 -1.14 -2.56
CA GLY A 122 12.79 -2.46 -2.05
C GLY A 122 12.50 -3.59 -3.03
N ARG A 123 12.65 -4.83 -2.57
CA ARG A 123 12.22 -6.03 -3.31
C ARG A 123 10.83 -6.45 -2.85
N ILE A 124 10.09 -7.10 -3.73
CA ILE A 124 8.78 -7.65 -3.36
C ILE A 124 8.97 -8.99 -2.66
N GLY A 125 8.58 -9.04 -1.39
CA GLY A 125 8.45 -10.26 -0.59
C GLY A 125 7.00 -10.67 -0.40
N ARG A 126 6.76 -11.59 0.54
CA ARG A 126 5.41 -12.04 0.90
C ARG A 126 5.35 -12.44 2.36
N SER A 127 4.26 -12.07 3.02
CA SER A 127 4.04 -12.42 4.43
C SER A 127 3.75 -13.91 4.63
N THR A 128 3.80 -14.34 5.88
CA THR A 128 3.53 -15.73 6.32
C THR A 128 2.13 -15.89 6.92
N GLY A 129 1.34 -14.82 6.99
CA GLY A 129 -0.01 -14.83 7.56
C GLY A 129 -1.03 -15.62 6.73
N SER A 130 -2.26 -15.74 7.25
CA SER A 130 -3.36 -16.47 6.58
C SER A 130 -3.68 -15.90 5.19
N LEU A 131 -3.69 -14.58 5.08
CA LEU A 131 -3.67 -13.87 3.80
C LEU A 131 -2.23 -13.43 3.53
N LYS A 132 -1.56 -14.13 2.62
CA LYS A 132 -0.15 -13.89 2.31
C LYS A 132 0.01 -12.65 1.42
N VAL A 133 0.03 -11.49 2.06
CA VAL A 133 0.13 -10.18 1.40
C VAL A 133 1.54 -9.91 0.87
N PRO A 134 1.68 -9.14 -0.22
CA PRO A 134 2.98 -8.71 -0.69
C PRO A 134 3.60 -7.71 0.30
N LEU A 135 4.90 -7.86 0.53
CA LEU A 135 5.68 -6.98 1.39
C LEU A 135 6.70 -6.22 0.53
N LEU A 136 7.01 -4.99 0.91
CA LEU A 136 8.20 -4.32 0.39
C LEU A 136 9.35 -4.54 1.39
N ILE A 137 10.40 -5.21 0.94
CA ILE A 137 11.54 -5.59 1.78
C ILE A 137 12.76 -4.79 1.38
N GLU A 138 13.33 -4.05 2.34
CA GLU A 138 14.54 -3.27 2.12
C GLU A 138 15.78 -4.18 1.91
N PRO A 139 16.83 -3.69 1.23
CA PRO A 139 18.08 -4.43 1.09
C PRO A 139 18.69 -4.80 2.45
N GLY A 140 18.98 -6.08 2.65
CA GLY A 140 19.54 -6.60 3.90
C GLY A 140 18.50 -7.06 4.93
N GLU A 141 17.23 -6.70 4.74
CA GLU A 141 16.14 -7.08 5.63
C GLU A 141 15.49 -8.41 5.24
N HIS A 142 14.84 -9.04 6.21
CA HIS A 142 14.08 -10.29 6.04
C HIS A 142 12.56 -10.11 6.11
N GLY A 143 12.11 -8.90 6.46
CA GLY A 143 10.71 -8.49 6.53
C GLY A 143 10.53 -7.06 6.06
N GLY A 144 9.30 -6.59 6.04
CA GLY A 144 8.99 -5.23 5.63
C GLY A 144 7.50 -4.93 5.68
N SER A 145 7.14 -3.72 5.25
CA SER A 145 5.77 -3.22 5.31
C SER A 145 4.88 -3.91 4.27
N ALA A 146 3.60 -4.09 4.62
CA ALA A 146 2.60 -4.57 3.66
C ALA A 146 2.31 -3.48 2.63
N ILE A 147 2.32 -3.85 1.35
CA ILE A 147 2.08 -2.89 0.27
C ILE A 147 0.58 -2.62 0.17
N LEU A 148 0.20 -1.33 0.17
CA LEU A 148 -1.17 -0.88 -0.11
C LEU A 148 -1.50 -1.08 -1.59
N CYS A 149 -1.84 -2.30 -1.98
CA CYS A 149 -1.88 -2.71 -3.39
C CYS A 149 -2.94 -1.95 -4.19
N ALA A 150 -4.07 -1.65 -3.56
CA ALA A 150 -5.16 -0.87 -4.17
C ALA A 150 -4.83 0.61 -4.40
N CYS A 151 -3.70 1.09 -3.84
CA CYS A 151 -3.24 2.48 -3.92
C CYS A 151 -2.01 2.63 -4.83
N LEU A 152 -1.65 1.61 -5.60
CA LEU A 152 -0.51 1.66 -6.52
C LEU A 152 -0.82 2.52 -7.74
N LEU A 153 -0.04 3.59 -7.91
CA LEU A 153 -0.06 4.43 -9.11
C LEU A 153 1.03 4.00 -10.10
N ALA A 154 2.18 3.54 -9.62
CA ALA A 154 3.23 3.01 -10.47
C ALA A 154 4.15 2.01 -9.75
N ILE A 155 4.77 1.14 -10.54
CA ILE A 155 5.89 0.29 -10.13
C ILE A 155 7.00 0.54 -11.14
N VAL A 156 8.13 1.05 -10.66
CA VAL A 156 9.30 1.41 -11.47
C VAL A 156 10.42 0.41 -11.18
N ASP A 157 11.04 -0.11 -12.23
CA ASP A 157 12.23 -0.94 -12.11
C ASP A 157 13.38 -0.07 -11.57
N TRP A 158 14.01 -0.48 -10.47
CA TRP A 158 15.01 0.36 -9.83
C TRP A 158 16.25 0.58 -10.70
N GLU A 159 16.65 -0.43 -11.47
CA GLU A 159 17.89 -0.41 -12.24
C GLU A 159 17.72 0.37 -13.54
N SER A 160 16.66 0.09 -14.30
CA SER A 160 16.46 0.77 -15.59
C SER A 160 15.70 2.10 -15.49
N GLY A 161 14.94 2.32 -14.41
CA GLY A 161 14.03 3.46 -14.29
C GLY A 161 12.74 3.32 -15.10
N ASP A 162 12.50 2.15 -15.73
CA ASP A 162 11.32 1.92 -16.54
C ASP A 162 10.07 1.65 -15.70
N PHE A 163 8.92 2.12 -16.19
CA PHE A 163 7.63 1.75 -15.63
C PHE A 163 7.27 0.30 -15.97
N LEU A 164 7.34 -0.58 -14.97
CA LEU A 164 6.79 -1.94 -15.05
C LEU A 164 5.26 -1.92 -14.97
N TYR A 165 4.73 -0.98 -14.19
CA TYR A 165 3.30 -0.68 -14.09
C TYR A 165 3.09 0.82 -13.99
N ARG A 166 2.02 1.30 -14.64
CA ARG A 166 1.53 2.67 -14.54
C ARG A 166 0.00 2.63 -14.56
N HIS A 167 -0.64 3.11 -13.50
CA HIS A 167 -2.07 3.25 -13.41
C HIS A 167 -2.56 4.27 -14.44
N ALA A 168 -3.72 4.03 -15.05
CA ALA A 168 -4.23 4.88 -16.13
C ALA A 168 -4.46 6.34 -15.69
N ALA A 169 -4.88 6.53 -14.44
CA ALA A 169 -5.09 7.85 -13.86
C ALA A 169 -3.79 8.54 -13.40
N TYR A 170 -2.63 7.86 -13.34
CA TYR A 170 -1.43 8.39 -12.69
C TYR A 170 -0.96 9.71 -13.32
N ARG A 171 -0.94 10.75 -12.47
CA ARG A 171 -0.40 12.07 -12.76
C ARG A 171 0.87 12.29 -11.94
N GLU A 172 1.95 12.67 -12.62
CA GLU A 172 3.20 13.03 -11.94
C GLU A 172 2.97 14.21 -10.98
N ALA A 173 3.73 14.25 -9.89
CA ALA A 173 3.63 15.30 -8.90
C ALA A 173 4.02 16.67 -9.47
N ASP A 174 3.09 17.64 -9.39
CA ASP A 174 3.33 19.04 -9.74
C ASP A 174 4.16 19.73 -8.64
N LEU A 175 5.48 19.59 -8.78
CA LEU A 175 6.47 20.10 -7.83
C LEU A 175 7.33 21.21 -8.44
N SER A 176 7.70 22.20 -7.63
CA SER A 176 8.65 23.24 -8.00
C SER A 176 9.64 23.52 -6.86
N ILE A 177 10.79 24.14 -7.18
CA ILE A 177 11.77 24.59 -6.19
C ILE A 177 11.80 26.12 -6.22
N LYS A 178 11.71 26.76 -5.05
CA LYS A 178 11.88 28.22 -4.89
C LYS A 178 12.89 28.51 -3.77
N PRO A 179 13.66 29.61 -3.84
CA PRO A 179 14.42 30.08 -2.69
C PRO A 179 13.51 30.32 -1.49
N SER A 180 13.92 29.90 -0.31
CA SER A 180 13.28 30.25 0.94
C SER A 180 14.03 31.45 1.55
N GLY A 181 13.32 32.31 2.28
CA GLY A 181 13.95 33.41 3.03
C GLY A 181 14.76 32.93 4.26
N ASP A 182 14.88 31.62 4.48
CA ASP A 182 15.56 30.99 5.61
C ASP A 182 16.98 30.57 5.21
N ALA A 183 18.00 31.12 5.86
CA ALA A 183 19.40 30.84 5.57
C ALA A 183 19.82 29.39 5.90
N ASP A 184 19.13 28.72 6.82
CA ASP A 184 19.42 27.33 7.18
C ASP A 184 18.68 26.32 6.28
N ARG A 185 17.62 26.77 5.59
CA ARG A 185 16.82 25.97 4.66
C ARG A 185 16.54 26.72 3.37
N SER A 186 17.58 27.22 2.70
CA SER A 186 17.50 28.18 1.58
C SER A 186 16.65 27.79 0.38
N TRP A 187 16.18 26.54 0.28
CA TRP A 187 15.40 26.03 -0.84
C TRP A 187 14.16 25.30 -0.35
N SER A 188 12.98 25.71 -0.79
CA SER A 188 11.71 25.02 -0.53
C SER A 188 11.28 24.26 -1.77
N VAL A 189 10.84 23.02 -1.59
CA VAL A 189 10.10 22.24 -2.60
C VAL A 189 8.62 22.46 -2.33
N LEU A 190 7.89 22.92 -3.33
CA LEU A 190 6.46 23.21 -3.24
C LEU A 190 5.68 22.22 -4.09
N ARG A 191 4.57 21.74 -3.54
CA ARG A 191 3.50 21.09 -4.31
C ARG A 191 2.44 22.14 -4.58
N ARG A 192 2.34 22.58 -5.84
CA ARG A 192 1.59 23.80 -6.21
C ARG A 192 2.17 25.00 -5.45
N GLU A 193 1.52 25.46 -4.38
CA GLU A 193 1.96 26.59 -3.54
C GLU A 193 2.24 26.20 -2.08
N GLU A 194 2.07 24.93 -1.71
CA GLU A 194 2.32 24.45 -0.35
C GLU A 194 3.74 23.89 -0.24
N VAL A 195 4.50 24.32 0.75
CA VAL A 195 5.83 23.78 1.04
C VAL A 195 5.69 22.36 1.58
N VAL A 196 6.26 21.39 0.85
CA VAL A 196 6.26 19.97 1.25
C VAL A 196 7.60 19.51 1.81
N ALA A 197 8.70 20.18 1.44
CA ALA A 197 10.03 19.93 1.99
C ALA A 197 10.90 21.18 1.89
N SER A 198 11.97 21.26 2.67
CA SER A 198 12.93 22.37 2.59
C SER A 198 14.35 21.89 2.89
N PHE A 199 15.31 22.42 2.14
CA PHE A 199 16.69 21.98 2.11
C PHE A 199 17.63 23.17 2.14
N ARG A 200 18.82 22.96 2.70
CA ARG A 200 19.90 23.95 2.64
C ARG A 200 20.56 24.01 1.27
N ASP A 201 20.67 22.86 0.61
CA ASP A 201 21.36 22.68 -0.66
C ASP A 201 20.36 22.48 -1.81
N ILE A 202 20.59 23.16 -2.93
CA ILE A 202 19.72 23.07 -4.12
C ILE A 202 19.82 21.69 -4.79
N GLY A 203 20.98 21.04 -4.71
CA GLY A 203 21.19 19.68 -5.23
C GLY A 203 20.32 18.66 -4.50
N LYS A 204 20.28 18.72 -3.16
CA LYS A 204 19.38 17.90 -2.33
C LYS A 204 17.91 18.15 -2.66
N ALA A 205 17.50 19.41 -2.80
CA ALA A 205 16.13 19.75 -3.22
C ALA A 205 15.79 19.18 -4.61
N GLY A 206 16.73 19.24 -5.55
CA GLY A 206 16.58 18.65 -6.88
C GLY A 206 16.48 17.13 -6.85
N ALA A 207 17.31 16.45 -6.04
CA ALA A 207 17.27 15.02 -5.85
C ALA A 207 15.94 14.56 -5.23
N TYR A 208 15.44 15.28 -4.22
CA TYR A 208 14.13 15.07 -3.63
C TYR A 208 13.00 15.23 -4.67
N LEU A 209 13.01 16.32 -5.44
CA LEU A 209 12.00 16.58 -6.46
C LEU A 209 11.98 15.48 -7.54
N ALA A 210 13.16 15.09 -8.03
CA ALA A 210 13.27 14.02 -9.02
C ALA A 210 12.82 12.67 -8.45
N PHE A 211 13.20 12.36 -7.21
CA PHE A 211 12.71 11.19 -6.48
C PHE A 211 11.18 11.21 -6.44
N MET A 212 10.56 12.29 -5.96
CA MET A 212 9.11 12.41 -5.84
C MET A 212 8.34 12.31 -7.15
N ARG A 213 9.00 12.61 -8.28
CA ARG A 213 8.44 12.44 -9.64
C ARG A 213 8.61 11.02 -10.20
N GLY A 214 9.28 10.14 -9.48
CA GLY A 214 9.42 8.72 -9.81
C GLY A 214 10.83 8.28 -10.20
N ALA A 215 11.83 9.17 -10.19
CA ALA A 215 13.21 8.80 -10.52
C ALA A 215 13.80 7.83 -9.50
N THR A 216 14.69 6.94 -9.93
CA THR A 216 15.35 5.95 -9.07
C THR A 216 16.60 6.56 -8.41
N ILE A 217 16.37 7.41 -7.40
CA ILE A 217 17.41 8.09 -6.62
C ILE A 217 17.47 7.48 -5.22
N GLU A 218 18.67 7.18 -4.71
CA GLU A 218 18.86 6.71 -3.34
C GLU A 218 18.38 7.76 -2.33
N PRO A 219 17.36 7.48 -1.48
CA PRO A 219 16.77 8.49 -0.59
C PRO A 219 17.77 9.22 0.32
N ARG A 220 18.82 8.50 0.76
CA ARG A 220 19.88 9.05 1.63
C ARG A 220 20.63 10.23 1.01
N VAL A 221 20.53 10.45 -0.30
CA VAL A 221 21.16 11.58 -1.00
C VAL A 221 20.54 12.92 -0.59
N PHE A 222 19.22 12.94 -0.32
CA PHE A 222 18.51 14.19 0.02
C PHE A 222 18.09 14.29 1.49
N GLN A 223 18.20 13.20 2.25
CA GLN A 223 18.02 13.21 3.72
C GLN A 223 19.12 14.02 4.44
#